data_AF-A0A1G7RKR7-F1
#
_entry.id   AF-A0A1G7RKR7-F1
#
_cell.length_a   1.000
_cell.length_b   1.000
_cell.length_c   1.000
_cell.angle_alpha   90.00
_cell.angle_beta   90.00
_cell.angle_gamma   90.00
#
_symmetry.space_group_name_H-M   'P 1'
#
loop_
_entity.id
_entity.type
_entity.pdbx_description
1 polymer ?
#
loop_
_entity_poly.entity_id
_entity_poly.type
_entity_poly.pdbx_seq_one_letter_code
_entity_poly.pdbx_strand_id
1 'polypeptide(L)' 'MEWIKILALAAMVYGVWATYKALGTPVRYQGHRYFPQSDGTFKRWYGGRRFAPSEIGMADPG' A
#
# COMPACT_ATOMS: atom_id res chain seq x y z
N MET A 1 -7.95 -2.73 -34.95
CA MET A 1 -7.88 -3.80 -33.92
C MET A 1 -6.71 -3.62 -32.95
N GLU A 2 -5.51 -3.21 -33.41
CA GLU A 2 -4.37 -3.01 -32.50
C GLU A 2 -4.58 -1.90 -31.45
N TRP A 3 -5.24 -0.80 -31.80
CA TRP A 3 -5.50 0.31 -30.89
C TRP A 3 -6.30 -0.07 -29.62
N ILE A 4 -7.22 -1.04 -29.72
CA ILE A 4 -7.97 -1.55 -28.56
C ILE A 4 -7.05 -2.32 -27.60
N LYS A 5 -6.05 -3.04 -28.13
CA LYS A 5 -5.06 -3.75 -27.31
C LYS A 5 -4.20 -2.77 -26.52
N ILE A 6 -3.80 -1.66 -27.16
CA ILE A 6 -3.01 -0.60 -26.53
C ILE A 6 -3.80 0.06 -25.39
N LEU A 7 -5.08 0.36 -25.61
CA LEU A 7 -5.97 0.93 -24.58
C LEU A 7 -6.18 -0.05 -23.41
N ALA A 8 -6.37 -1.34 -23.69
CA ALA A 8 -6.49 -2.35 -22.64
C ALA A 8 -5.20 -2.47 -21.81
N LEU A 9 -4.04 -2.40 -22.46
CA LEU A 9 -2.74 -2.43 -21.79
C LEU A 9 -2.55 -1.20 -20.89
N ALA A 10 -2.87 -0.01 -21.42
CA ALA A 10 -2.79 1.24 -20.67
C ALA A 10 -3.73 1.24 -19.45
N ALA A 11 -4.96 0.74 -19.61
CA ALA A 11 -5.92 0.62 -18.51
C ALA A 11 -5.43 -0.35 -17.43
N MET A 12 -4.81 -1.49 -17.80
CA MET A 12 -4.20 -2.41 -16.84
C MET A 12 -3.05 -1.78 -16.08
N VAL A 13 -2.11 -1.14 -16.78
CA VAL A 13 -0.95 -0.47 -16.15
C VAL A 13 -1.42 0.64 -15.22
N TYR A 14 -2.39 1.44 -15.65
CA TYR A 14 -2.99 2.49 -14.83
C TYR A 14 -3.70 1.93 -13.61
N GLY A 15 -4.47 0.86 -13.76
CA GLY A 15 -5.13 0.18 -12.64
C GLY A 15 -4.13 -0.35 -11.61
N VAL A 16 -3.08 -1.03 -12.07
CA VAL A 16 -2.00 -1.52 -11.19
C VAL A 16 -1.30 -0.36 -10.48
N TRP A 17 -0.99 0.73 -11.19
CA TRP A 17 -0.35 1.91 -10.61
C TRP A 17 -1.25 2.61 -9.59
N ALA A 18 -2.54 2.79 -9.90
CA ALA A 18 -3.51 3.39 -9.00
C ALA A 18 -3.72 2.54 -7.75
N THR A 19 -3.82 1.21 -7.89
CA THR A 19 -3.88 0.26 -6.77
C THR A 19 -2.60 0.29 -5.94
N TYR A 20 -1.43 0.37 -6.56
CA TYR A 20 -0.15 0.47 -5.86
C TYR A 20 -0.03 1.78 -5.08
N LYS A 21 -0.47 2.89 -5.66
CA LYS A 21 -0.62 4.18 -4.97
C LYS A 21 -1.61 4.11 -3.80
N ALA A 22 -2.71 3.39 -3.95
CA ALA A 22 -3.76 3.27 -2.93
C ALA A 22 -3.37 2.36 -1.76
N LEU A 23 -2.57 1.32 -2.00
CA LEU A 23 -2.07 0.40 -0.97
C LEU A 23 -1.05 1.05 -0.01
N GLY A 24 -0.57 2.25 -0.34
CA GLY A 24 0.42 2.98 0.45
C GLY A 24 1.81 2.32 0.41
N THR A 25 2.83 3.08 0.78
CA THR A 25 4.20 2.56 0.82
C THR A 25 4.37 1.75 2.10
N PRO A 26 4.73 0.45 2.04
CA PRO A 26 4.95 -0.33 3.25
C PRO A 26 6.14 0.22 4.02
N VAL A 27 5.92 0.43 5.31
CA VAL A 27 6.91 0.98 6.24
C VAL A 27 7.78 -0.16 6.74
N ARG A 28 9.10 0.03 6.73
CA ARG A 28 10.03 -0.96 7.24
C ARG A 28 10.53 -0.50 8.61
N TYR A 29 10.15 -1.22 9.65
CA TYR A 29 10.52 -0.92 11.03
C TYR A 29 11.00 -2.19 11.73
N GLN A 30 12.16 -2.12 12.41
CA GLN A 30 12.81 -3.25 13.07
C GLN A 30 12.88 -4.53 12.21
N GLY A 31 13.22 -4.40 10.92
CA GLY A 31 13.33 -5.53 10.00
C GLY A 31 12.00 -6.09 9.48
N HIS A 32 10.86 -5.62 9.98
CA HIS A 32 9.52 -6.05 9.54
C HIS A 32 8.86 -5.03 8.61
N ARG A 33 7.98 -5.51 7.72
CA ARG A 33 7.17 -4.66 6.82
C ARG A 33 5.76 -4.49 7.39
N TYR A 34 5.35 -3.23 7.48
CA TYR A 34 4.06 -2.79 7.98
C TYR A 34 3.31 -2.10 6.85
N PHE A 35 2.08 -2.51 6.62
CA PHE A 35 1.22 -2.01 5.56
C PHE A 35 0.18 -1.07 6.16
N PRO A 36 0.01 0.14 5.62
CA PRO A 36 -1.03 1.05 6.08
C PRO A 36 -2.40 0.45 5.77
N GLN A 37 -3.33 0.64 6.70
CA GLN A 37 -4.74 0.29 6.58
C GLN A 37 -5.56 1.56 6.42
N SER A 38 -6.78 1.42 5.91
CA SER A 38 -7.68 2.56 5.68
C SER A 38 -8.14 3.27 6.97
N ASP A 39 -7.94 2.66 8.13
CA ASP A 39 -8.23 3.22 9.46
C ASP A 39 -7.06 4.00 10.05
N GLY A 40 -5.97 4.21 9.30
CA GLY A 40 -4.76 4.89 9.77
C GLY A 40 -3.84 4.00 10.63
N THR A 41 -4.23 2.74 10.88
CA THR A 41 -3.37 1.77 11.56
C THR A 41 -2.44 1.07 10.59
N PHE A 42 -1.46 0.35 11.13
CA PHE A 42 -0.52 -0.43 10.37
C PHE A 42 -0.65 -1.92 10.70
N LYS A 43 -0.55 -2.78 9.70
CA LYS A 43 -0.60 -4.23 9.91
C LYS A 43 0.60 -4.92 9.26
N ARG A 44 1.15 -5.92 9.94
CA ARG A 44 2.16 -6.81 9.34
C ARG A 44 1.52 -7.73 8.30
N TRP A 45 2.27 -8.07 7.26
CA TRP A 45 1.80 -8.97 6.19
C TRP A 45 1.38 -10.35 6.71
N TYR A 46 2.13 -10.92 7.65
CA TYR A 46 1.83 -12.20 8.28
C TYR A 46 1.48 -12.01 9.76
N GLY A 47 0.27 -12.45 10.14
CA GLY A 47 -0.07 -12.83 11.52
C GLY A 47 0.17 -11.79 12.62
N GLY A 48 -0.05 -10.50 12.34
CA GLY A 48 0.15 -9.43 13.33
C GLY A 48 -1.14 -8.77 13.80
N ARG A 49 -1.11 -8.23 15.03
CA ARG A 49 -2.08 -7.24 15.52
C ARG A 49 -2.02 -5.96 14.67
N ARG A 50 -3.02 -5.09 14.81
CA ARG A 50 -2.94 -3.71 14.30
C ARG A 50 -1.99 -2.92 15.19
N PHE A 51 -1.15 -2.10 14.57
CA PHE A 51 -0.16 -1.26 15.22
C PHE A 51 -0.51 0.20 14.99
N ALA A 52 -0.40 1.02 16.02
CA ALA A 52 -0.51 2.47 15.87
C ALA A 52 0.71 3.03 15.10
N PRO A 53 0.59 4.20 14.44
CA PRO A 53 1.73 4.86 13.78
C PRO A 53 2.93 5.05 14.72
N SER A 54 2.65 5.45 15.97
CA SER A 54 3.66 5.64 17.02
C SER A 54 4.42 4.36 17.40
N GLU A 55 3.82 3.17 17.28
CA GLU A 55 4.49 1.89 17.57
C GLU A 55 5.48 1.46 16.46
N ILE A 56 5.34 2.00 15.25
CA ILE A 56 6.19 1.67 14.09
C ILE A 56 7.18 2.79 13.73
N GLY A 57 7.40 3.72 14.66
CA GLY A 57 8.32 4.85 14.46
C GLY A 57 7.83 5.89 13.46
N MET A 58 6.52 5.91 13.17
CA MET A 58 5.91 6.99 12.38
C MET A 58 5.31 8.04 13.32
N ALA A 59 5.51 9.31 12.98
CA ALA A 59 4.74 10.39 13.58
C ALA A 59 3.27 10.24 13.14
N ASP A 60 2.34 10.39 14.08
CA ASP A 60 0.90 10.38 13.79
C ASP A 60 0.62 11.36 12.64
N PRO A 61 -0.03 10.92 11.55
CA PRO A 61 -0.57 11.85 10.56
C PRO A 61 -1.75 12.56 11.24
N GLY A 62 -1.45 13.70 11.87
CA GLY A 62 -2.44 14.59 12.46
C GLY A 62 -3.46 15.09 11.44
#